data_AF-A0AAI9EAS4-F1
#
_entry.id   AF-A0AAI9EAS4-F1
#
_cell.length_a   1.000
_cell.length_b   1.000
_cell.length_c   1.000
_cell.angle_alpha   90.00
_cell.angle_beta   90.00
_cell.angle_gamma   90.00
#
_symmetry.space_group_name_H-M   'P 1'
#
loop_
_entity.id
_entity.type
_entity.pdbx_description
1 polymer ?
#
loop_
_entity_poly.entity_id
_entity_poly.type
_entity_poly.pdbx_seq_one_letter_code
_entity_poly.pdbx_strand_id
1 'polypeptide(L)'
;MLVGVPFEALLPYAICVGFFGLSGAGLSKIRHMQNGGKRARHSVDQWDRQMMDRDRRLTGFLRGQTDNPKAPAGFEFSNPWRLEKGIS
;
A
#
# COMPACT_ATOMS: atom_id res chain seq x y z
N MET A 1 -20.85 -31.41 -36.06
CA MET A 1 -21.22 -31.81 -34.69
C MET A 1 -20.50 -30.87 -33.73
N LEU A 2 -21.14 -29.78 -33.30
CA LEU A 2 -20.58 -28.92 -32.26
C LEU A 2 -20.74 -29.69 -30.95
N VAL A 3 -19.71 -30.44 -30.57
CA VAL A 3 -19.61 -31.00 -29.23
C VAL A 3 -19.49 -29.80 -28.29
N GLY A 4 -20.50 -29.59 -27.44
CA GLY A 4 -20.52 -28.48 -26.49
C GLY A 4 -19.29 -28.53 -25.58
N VAL A 5 -18.83 -27.37 -25.12
CA VAL A 5 -17.69 -27.25 -24.21
C VAL A 5 -17.92 -28.12 -22.96
N PRO A 6 -16.97 -29.00 -22.57
CA PRO A 6 -17.15 -29.89 -21.42
C PRO A 6 -17.04 -29.09 -20.11
N PHE A 7 -18.18 -28.65 -19.58
CA PHE A 7 -18.23 -27.77 -18.39
C PHE A 7 -17.60 -28.39 -17.14
N GLU A 8 -17.68 -29.72 -16.99
CA GLU A 8 -17.10 -30.49 -15.88
C GLU A 8 -15.58 -30.32 -15.82
N ALA A 9 -14.91 -30.25 -16.97
CA ALA A 9 -13.49 -29.98 -17.07
C ALA A 9 -13.13 -28.52 -16.73
N LEU A 10 -14.09 -27.60 -16.81
CA LEU A 10 -13.91 -26.18 -16.51
C LEU A 10 -14.20 -25.83 -15.04
N LEU A 11 -15.00 -26.62 -14.33
CA LEU A 11 -15.30 -26.44 -12.91
C LEU A 11 -14.06 -26.20 -12.03
N PRO A 12 -12.98 -27.02 -12.10
CA PRO A 12 -11.81 -26.78 -11.26
C PRO A 12 -11.13 -25.44 -11.58
N TYR A 13 -11.04 -25.07 -12.87
CA TYR A 13 -10.47 -23.79 -13.27
C TYR A 13 -11.34 -22.60 -12.84
N ALA A 14 -12.67 -22.72 -12.92
CA ALA A 14 -13.59 -21.69 -12.47
C ALA A 14 -13.48 -21.46 -10.96
N ILE A 15 -13.33 -22.55 -10.18
CA ILE A 15 -13.09 -22.47 -8.73
C ILE A 15 -11.75 -21.77 -8.45
N CYS A 16 -10.67 -22.15 -9.13
CA CYS A 16 -9.38 -21.48 -8.99
C CYS A 16 -9.47 -19.98 -9.30
N VAL A 17 -10.04 -19.62 -10.46
CA VAL A 17 -10.22 -18.22 -10.86
C VAL A 17 -11.09 -17.46 -9.86
N GLY A 18 -12.15 -18.09 -9.34
CA GLY A 18 -13.01 -17.53 -8.31
C GLY A 18 -12.24 -17.17 -7.04
N PHE A 19 -11.47 -18.12 -6.49
CA PHE A 19 -10.67 -17.87 -5.28
C PHE A 19 -9.53 -16.88 -5.52
N PHE A 20 -8.79 -16.98 -6.61
CA PHE A 20 -7.74 -15.99 -6.94
C PHE A 20 -8.32 -14.59 -7.15
N GLY A 21 -9.48 -14.48 -7.80
CA GLY A 21 -10.21 -13.22 -7.96
C GLY A 21 -10.66 -12.62 -6.63
N LEU A 22 -11.26 -13.44 -5.77
CA LEU A 22 -11.69 -13.04 -4.41
C LEU A 22 -10.51 -12.56 -3.56
N SER A 23 -9.43 -13.33 -3.53
CA SER A 23 -8.22 -12.96 -2.78
C SER A 23 -7.57 -11.69 -3.33
N GLY A 24 -7.46 -11.55 -4.66
CA GLY A 24 -6.90 -10.36 -5.30
C GLY A 24 -7.71 -9.10 -5.01
N ALA A 25 -9.03 -9.17 -5.17
CA ALA A 25 -9.93 -8.06 -4.86
C ALA A 25 -9.92 -7.71 -3.37
N GLY A 26 -9.95 -8.72 -2.49
CA GLY A 26 -9.89 -8.55 -1.04
C GLY A 26 -8.61 -7.86 -0.59
N LEU A 27 -7.45 -8.34 -1.02
CA LEU A 27 -6.15 -7.73 -0.70
C LEU A 27 -6.03 -6.30 -1.26
N SER A 28 -6.52 -6.07 -2.48
CA SER A 28 -6.54 -4.74 -3.09
C SER A 28 -7.37 -3.75 -2.25
N LYS A 29 -8.56 -4.16 -1.81
CA LYS A 29 -9.42 -3.33 -0.95
C LYS A 29 -8.78 -3.03 0.39
N ILE A 30 -8.23 -4.04 1.08
CA ILE A 30 -7.56 -3.86 2.38
C ILE A 30 -6.39 -2.90 2.22
N ARG A 31 -5.55 -3.08 1.20
CA ARG A 31 -4.41 -2.19 0.94
C ARG A 31 -4.85 -0.77 0.59
N HIS A 32 -5.97 -0.60 -0.09
CA HIS A 32 -6.54 0.73 -0.35
C HIS A 32 -7.00 1.42 0.94
N MET A 33 -7.64 0.68 1.85
CA MET A 33 -8.07 1.18 3.15
C MET A 33 -6.88 1.54 4.05
N GLN A 34 -5.86 0.66 4.13
CA GLN A 34 -4.63 0.91 4.88
C GLN A 34 -3.86 2.15 4.39
N ASN A 35 -3.98 2.47 3.10
CA ASN A 35 -3.35 3.64 2.49
C ASN A 35 -4.20 4.91 2.60
N GLY A 36 -5.24 4.92 3.42
CA GLY A 36 -6.12 6.09 3.61
C GLY A 36 -6.94 6.41 2.36
N GLY A 37 -7.38 5.39 1.62
CA GLY A 37 -8.15 5.56 0.38
C GLY A 37 -7.31 5.99 -0.82
N LYS A 38 -5.97 5.86 -0.74
CA LYS A 38 -5.07 6.11 -1.87
C LYS A 38 -4.55 4.80 -2.45
N ARG A 39 -4.13 4.81 -3.71
CA ARG A 39 -3.42 3.65 -4.31
C ARG A 39 -2.06 3.46 -3.63
N ALA A 40 -1.60 2.21 -3.56
CA ALA A 40 -0.26 1.91 -3.06
C ALA A 40 0.79 2.51 -4.00
N ARG A 41 1.91 3.00 -3.45
CA ARG A 41 3.08 3.38 -4.27
C ARG A 41 3.90 2.12 -4.56
N HIS A 42 4.42 2.05 -5.77
CA HIS A 42 5.34 1.00 -6.23
C HIS A 42 6.68 1.66 -6.56
N SER A 43 7.76 0.87 -6.58
CA SER A 43 9.11 1.37 -6.91
C SER A 43 9.59 2.54 -6.04
N VAL A 44 9.32 2.47 -4.73
CA VAL A 44 9.68 3.51 -3.76
C VAL A 44 11.19 3.51 -3.53
N ASP A 45 11.83 4.60 -3.93
CA ASP A 45 13.27 4.80 -3.79
C ASP A 45 13.66 5.34 -2.39
N GLN A 46 14.95 5.66 -2.20
CA GLN A 46 15.42 6.18 -0.91
C GLN A 46 14.90 7.59 -0.63
N TRP A 47 14.73 8.43 -1.65
CA TRP A 47 14.20 9.78 -1.51
C TRP A 47 12.73 9.74 -1.10
N ASP A 48 11.92 8.94 -1.78
CA ASP A 48 10.51 8.73 -1.51
C ASP A 48 10.27 8.25 -0.08
N ARG A 49 11.13 7.36 0.44
CA ARG A 49 11.05 6.92 1.85
C ARG A 49 11.24 8.08 2.81
N GLN A 50 12.25 8.92 2.57
CA GLN A 50 12.50 10.10 3.39
C GLN A 50 11.35 11.11 3.31
N MET A 51 10.78 11.32 2.12
CA MET A 51 9.62 12.19 1.94
C MET A 51 8.36 11.62 2.61
N MET A 52 8.13 10.32 2.57
CA MET A 52 7.01 9.68 3.28
C MET A 52 7.16 9.80 4.80
N ASP A 53 8.37 9.68 5.34
CA ASP A 53 8.64 9.92 6.76
C ASP A 53 8.46 11.42 7.13
N ARG A 54 8.82 12.33 6.23
CA ARG A 54 8.52 13.77 6.38
C ARG A 54 7.01 14.02 6.40
N ASP A 55 6.26 13.47 5.44
CA ASP A 55 4.81 13.63 5.35
C ASP A 55 4.12 13.06 6.61
N ARG A 56 4.59 11.91 7.10
CA ARG A 56 4.13 11.34 8.38
C ARG A 56 4.32 12.29 9.55
N ARG A 57 5.45 13.01 9.61
CA ARG A 57 5.71 14.01 10.66
C ARG A 57 4.84 15.25 10.51
N LEU A 58 4.51 15.64 9.29
CA LEU A 58 3.66 16.80 9.01
C LEU A 58 2.18 16.53 9.26
N THR A 59 1.70 15.32 8.98
CA THR A 59 0.26 15.02 9.00
C THR A 59 -0.16 13.90 9.96
N GLY A 60 0.79 13.27 10.65
CA GLY A 60 0.56 12.10 11.50
C GLY A 60 0.30 10.79 10.74
N PHE A 61 0.24 10.82 9.40
CA PHE A 61 -0.09 9.66 8.56
C PHE A 61 0.93 9.50 7.43
N LEU A 62 1.43 8.28 7.21
CA LEU A 62 2.49 7.98 6.24
C LEU A 62 2.15 8.41 4.79
N ARG A 63 0.87 8.59 4.48
CA ARG A 63 0.38 9.00 3.15
C ARG A 63 -0.51 10.24 3.19
N GLY A 64 -0.48 10.94 4.32
CA GLY A 64 -1.17 12.22 4.45
C GLY A 64 -0.48 13.25 3.56
N GLN A 65 -1.29 14.13 2.99
CA GLN A 65 -0.80 15.27 2.23
C GLN A 65 -1.41 16.50 2.87
N THR A 66 -0.62 17.56 2.97
CA THR A 66 -1.04 18.85 3.49
C THR A 66 -0.49 19.93 2.57
N ASP A 67 -1.31 20.93 2.28
CA ASP A 67 -1.02 22.10 1.47
C ASP A 67 -0.84 23.36 2.32
N ASN A 68 -0.87 23.23 3.66
CA ASN A 68 -0.74 24.35 4.57
C ASN A 68 0.64 25.02 4.42
N PRO A 69 0.71 26.35 4.18
CA PRO A 69 1.97 27.07 4.04
C PRO A 69 2.81 27.11 5.32
N LYS A 70 2.19 26.96 6.50
CA LYS A 70 2.90 26.90 7.79
C LYS A 70 2.85 25.48 8.33
N ALA A 71 4.01 24.97 8.73
CA ALA A 71 4.12 23.66 9.37
C ALA A 71 3.39 23.65 10.73
N PRO A 72 2.86 22.50 11.18
CA PRO A 72 2.24 22.39 12.49
C PRO A 72 3.25 22.62 13.62
N ALA A 73 2.77 23.18 14.73
CA ALA A 73 3.59 23.36 15.93
C ALA A 73 4.14 22.01 16.40
N GLY A 74 5.43 21.97 16.76
CA GLY A 74 6.11 20.75 17.17
C GLY A 74 6.81 19.99 16.04
N PHE A 75 6.56 20.32 14.76
CA PHE A 75 7.32 19.74 13.65
C PHE A 75 8.83 19.99 13.79
N GLU A 76 9.20 21.18 14.27
CA GLU A 76 10.58 21.61 14.53
C GLU A 76 11.34 20.67 15.48
N PHE A 77 10.66 20.08 16.47
CA PHE A 77 11.26 19.19 17.46
C PHE A 77 11.13 17.70 17.10
N SER A 78 10.42 17.40 16.01
CA SER A 78 10.09 16.03 15.61
C SER A 78 11.13 15.38 14.69
N ASN A 79 12.39 15.79 14.74
CA ASN A 79 13.44 15.23 13.89
C ASN A 79 14.15 14.03 14.57
N PRO A 80 13.80 12.77 14.24
CA PRO A 80 14.49 11.62 14.79
C PRO A 80 15.78 11.34 14.02
N TRP A 81 16.89 11.25 14.73
CA TRP A 81 18.09 10.58 14.22
C TRP A 81 17.97 9.08 14.50
N ARG A 82 18.01 8.27 13.43
CA ARG A 82 17.98 6.81 13.56
C ARG A 82 19.36 6.34 14.03
N LEU A 83 19.39 5.64 15.16
CA LEU A 83 20.60 4.98 15.65
C LEU A 83 20.61 3.54 15.17
N GLU A 84 21.72 3.12 14.57
CA GLU A 84 21.94 1.74 14.16
C GLU A 84 22.79 1.01 15.20
N LYS A 85 22.62 -0.31 15.31
CA LYS A 85 23.47 -1.13 16.18
C LYS A 85 24.88 -1.18 15.57
N GLY A 86 25.90 -1.19 16.43
CA GLY A 86 27.28 -1.41 15.99
C GLY A 86 27.40 -2.75 15.26
N ILE A 87 28.07 -2.74 14.11
CA ILE A 87 28.38 -3.94 13.35
C ILE A 87 29.58 -4.59 14.06
N SER A 88 29.35 -5.69 14.77
CA SER A 88 30.38 -6.52 15.41
C SER A 88 30.53 -7.85 14.70
#